data_AF-A0A8S3BFB4-F1
#
_entry.id   AF-A0A8S3BFB4-F1
#
_cell.length_a   1.000
_cell.length_b   1.000
_cell.length_c   1.000
_cell.angle_alpha   90.00
_cell.angle_beta   90.00
_cell.angle_gamma   90.00
#
_symmetry.space_group_name_H-M   'P 1'
#
loop_
_entity.id
_entity.type
_entity.pdbx_description
1 polymer ?
#
loop_
_entity_poly.entity_id
_entity_poly.type
_entity_poly.pdbx_seq_one_letter_code
_entity_poly.pdbx_strand_id
1 'polypeptide(L)' 'NLKPFVVIGKWHRKKVDFNREINEATLNHPEAINAHKSYHINLKNAINKIEQQYGKGLLIDIHGQGVGK' A
#
# COMPACT_ATOMS: atom_id res chain seq x y z
N ASN A 1 -5.39 11.63 -21.74
CA ASN A 1 -4.12 11.01 -21.31
C ASN A 1 -4.39 10.18 -20.06
N LEU A 2 -4.16 8.87 -20.08
CA LEU A 2 -4.33 8.01 -18.91
C LEU A 2 -3.08 8.15 -18.03
N LYS A 3 -3.23 8.63 -16.79
CA LYS A 3 -2.14 8.71 -15.82
C LYS A 3 -2.38 7.69 -14.70
N PRO A 4 -1.47 6.73 -14.48
CA PRO A 4 -1.62 5.80 -13.36
C PRO A 4 -1.36 6.53 -12.03
N PHE A 5 -1.97 6.01 -10.97
CA PHE A 5 -1.55 6.31 -9.60
C PHE A 5 -0.41 5.36 -9.21
N VAL A 6 0.48 5.85 -8.35
CA VAL A 6 1.51 5.04 -7.72
C VAL A 6 1.48 5.35 -6.23
N VAL A 7 1.38 4.30 -5.41
CA VAL A 7 1.44 4.38 -3.94
C VAL A 7 2.66 3.59 -3.49
N ILE A 8 3.58 4.23 -2.77
CA ILE A 8 4.87 3.64 -2.37
C ILE A 8 4.98 3.67 -0.85
N GLY A 9 5.12 2.50 -0.25
CA GLY A 9 5.49 2.37 1.16
C GLY A 9 6.94 2.80 1.37
N LYS A 10 7.16 3.92 2.08
CA LYS A 10 8.51 4.43 2.39
C LYS A 10 9.16 3.80 3.63
N TRP A 11 8.39 3.01 4.38
CA TRP A 11 8.89 2.30 5.56
C TRP A 11 9.58 1.00 5.15
N HIS A 12 10.65 0.66 5.85
CA HIS A 12 11.26 -0.65 5.69
C HIS A 12 10.28 -1.75 6.11
N ARG A 13 10.18 -2.84 5.33
CA ARG A 13 9.22 -3.94 5.57
C ARG A 13 9.32 -4.56 6.98
N LYS A 14 10.54 -4.63 7.54
CA LYS A 14 10.77 -5.08 8.94
C LYS A 14 10.17 -4.16 10.02
N LYS A 15 9.77 -2.94 9.67
CA LYS A 15 9.15 -1.97 10.59
C LYS A 15 7.64 -1.95 10.42
N VAL A 16 7.16 -1.95 9.18
CA VAL A 16 5.75 -2.06 8.83
C VAL A 16 5.64 -2.88 7.54
N ASP A 17 5.06 -4.08 7.62
CA ASP A 17 4.74 -4.86 6.44
C ASP A 17 3.33 -4.48 5.96
N PHE A 18 3.25 -3.57 4.97
CA PHE A 18 1.98 -3.11 4.41
C PHE A 18 1.16 -4.22 3.72
N ASN A 19 1.75 -5.40 3.50
CA ASN A 19 1.07 -6.57 2.93
C ASN A 19 0.58 -7.55 4.01
N ARG A 20 0.52 -7.12 5.27
CA ARG A 20 -0.03 -7.88 6.40
C ARG A 20 -1.20 -7.14 7.04
N GLU A 21 -2.01 -7.91 7.74
CA GLU A 21 -3.09 -7.35 8.57
C GLU A 21 -2.53 -6.41 9.64
N ILE A 22 -3.29 -5.39 10.00
CA ILE A 22 -2.78 -4.24 10.78
C ILE A 22 -2.11 -4.65 12.09
N ASN A 23 -2.63 -5.66 12.81
CA ASN A 23 -2.06 -6.10 14.07
C ASN A 23 -0.71 -6.82 13.87
N GLU A 24 -0.59 -7.65 12.83
CA GLU A 24 0.66 -8.34 12.47
C GLU A 24 1.68 -7.35 11.91
N ALA A 25 1.24 -6.42 11.06
CA ALA A 25 2.08 -5.42 10.41
C ALA A 25 2.72 -4.44 11.39
N THR A 26 2.04 -4.16 12.52
CA THR A 26 2.38 -3.03 13.39
C THR A 26 2.81 -3.43 14.79
N LEU A 27 2.51 -4.67 15.22
CA LEU A 27 2.68 -5.12 16.60
C LEU A 27 2.07 -4.14 17.61
N ASN A 28 0.96 -3.49 17.22
CA ASN A 28 0.26 -2.44 17.95
C ASN A 28 1.08 -1.17 18.24
N HIS A 29 2.22 -0.96 17.58
CA HIS A 29 3.02 0.25 17.75
C HIS A 29 2.28 1.47 17.13
N PRO A 30 2.07 2.58 17.87
CA PRO A 30 1.24 3.69 17.41
C PRO A 30 1.68 4.31 16.07
N GLU A 31 2.98 4.50 15.87
CA GLU A 31 3.49 5.06 14.60
C GLU A 31 3.34 4.09 13.42
N ALA A 32 3.48 2.78 13.68
CA ALA A 32 3.32 1.76 12.66
C ALA A 32 1.85 1.66 12.23
N ILE A 33 0.92 1.77 13.19
CA ILE A 33 -0.52 1.89 12.94
C ILE A 33 -0.81 3.10 12.05
N ASN A 34 -0.25 4.26 12.35
CA ASN A 34 -0.45 5.47 11.55
C ASN A 34 0.11 5.31 10.14
N ALA A 35 1.30 4.72 9.99
CA ALA A 35 1.90 4.44 8.69
C ALA A 35 1.05 3.47 7.87
N HIS A 36 0.62 2.35 8.47
CA HIS A 36 -0.22 1.33 7.85
C HIS A 36 -1.55 1.92 7.36
N LYS A 37 -2.27 2.61 8.25
CA LYS A 37 -3.53 3.28 7.90
C LYS A 37 -3.35 4.30 6.78
N SER A 38 -2.32 5.14 6.84
CA SER A 38 -2.06 6.14 5.82
C SER A 38 -1.79 5.51 4.45
N TYR A 39 -1.01 4.43 4.39
CA TYR A 39 -0.77 3.68 3.17
C TYR A 39 -2.08 3.16 2.55
N HIS A 40 -2.90 2.45 3.33
CA HIS A 40 -4.15 1.85 2.82
C HIS A 40 -5.22 2.91 2.48
N ILE A 41 -5.30 4.03 3.20
CA ILE A 41 -6.19 5.14 2.85
C ILE A 41 -5.81 5.74 1.50
N ASN A 42 -4.53 5.98 1.24
CA ASN A 42 -4.07 6.51 -0.03
C ASN A 42 -4.29 5.53 -1.19
N LEU A 43 -4.05 4.23 -0.97
CA LEU A 43 -4.36 3.17 -1.92
C LEU A 43 -5.86 3.15 -2.27
N LYS A 44 -6.73 3.17 -1.25
CA LYS A 44 -8.18 3.17 -1.45
C LYS A 44 -8.65 4.42 -2.19
N ASN A 45 -8.11 5.58 -1.86
CA ASN A 45 -8.43 6.84 -2.55
C ASN A 45 -8.04 6.80 -4.04
N ALA A 46 -6.89 6.21 -4.39
CA ALA A 46 -6.47 6.03 -5.77
C ALA A 46 -7.40 5.08 -6.54
N ILE A 47 -7.76 3.94 -5.93
CA ILE A 47 -8.70 2.97 -6.52
C ILE A 47 -10.06 3.63 -6.77
N ASN A 48 -10.62 4.30 -5.75
CA ASN A 48 -11.92 4.96 -5.86
C ASN A 48 -11.93 6.01 -6.98
N LYS A 49 -10.85 6.79 -7.16
CA LYS A 49 -10.74 7.76 -8.26
C LYS A 49 -10.78 7.09 -9.64
N ILE A 50 -10.08 5.96 -9.79
CA ILE A 50 -10.09 5.19 -11.04
C ILE A 50 -11.48 4.61 -11.32
N GLU A 51 -12.11 3.99 -10.31
CA GLU A 51 -13.46 3.42 -10.43
C GLU A 51 -14.50 4.50 -10.78
N GLN A 52 -14.46 5.66 -10.11
CA GLN A 52 -15.38 6.76 -10.37
C GLN A 52 -15.20 7.36 -11.78
N GLN A 53 -13.95 7.47 -12.26
CA GLN A 53 -13.67 8.12 -13.55
C GLN A 53 -13.80 7.18 -14.75
N TYR A 54 -13.52 5.89 -14.58
CA TYR A 54 -13.39 4.94 -15.69
C TYR A 54 -14.26 3.69 -15.54
N GLY A 55 -14.98 3.52 -14.41
CA GLY A 55 -15.82 2.36 -14.11
C GLY A 55 -15.05 1.10 -13.71
N LYS A 56 -13.78 0.98 -14.10
CA LYS A 56 -12.89 -0.14 -13.76
C LYS A 56 -11.43 0.28 -13.83
N GLY A 57 -10.57 -0.50 -13.18
CA GLY A 57 -9.11 -0.29 -13.17
C GLY A 57 -8.33 -1.60 -13.08
N LEU A 58 -7.01 -1.48 -13.19
CA LEU A 58 -6.07 -2.57 -12.95
C LEU A 58 -5.18 -2.18 -11.77
N LEU A 59 -5.19 -3.00 -10.71
CA LEU A 59 -4.28 -2.87 -9.57
C LEU A 59 -3.10 -3.83 -9.77
N ILE A 60 -1.89 -3.28 -9.78
CA ILE A 60 -0.65 -4.06 -9.91
C ILE A 60 0.16 -3.87 -8.63
N ASP A 61 0.49 -4.98 -7.99
CA ASP A 61 1.37 -5.01 -6.82
C ASP A 61 2.79 -5.42 -7.25
N ILE A 62 3.77 -4.57 -6.96
CA ILE A 62 5.15 -4.72 -7.47
C ILE A 62 6.10 -4.97 -6.30
N HIS A 63 6.72 -6.15 -6.30
CA HIS A 63 7.73 -6.55 -5.31
C HIS A 63 9.01 -7.00 -5.98
N GLY A 64 10.16 -6.65 -5.39
CA GLY A 64 11.42 -7.30 -5.72
C GLY A 64 11.51 -8.66 -5.02
N GLN A 65 11.90 -9.70 -5.74
CA GLN A 65 12.27 -10.97 -5.13
C GLN A 65 13.73 -10.89 -4.69
N GLY A 66 13.99 -11.08 -3.39
CA GLY A 66 15.35 -11.25 -2.90
C GLY A 66 15.89 -12.56 -3.44
N VAL A 67 16.96 -12.52 -4.23
CA VAL A 67 17.76 -13.71 -4.51
C VAL A 67 18.39 -14.07 -3.15
N GLY A 68 17.99 -15.20 -2.57
CA GLY A 68 18.51 -15.64 -1.28
C GLY A 68 20.04 -15.63 -1.31
N LYS A 69 20.64 -14.86 -0.41
CA LYS A 69 22.07 -14.95 -0.09
C LYS A 69 22.22 -15.82 1.14
#